data_AF-A0A924PCF7-F1
#
_entry.id   AF-A0A924PCF7-F1
#
_cell.length_a   1.000
_cell.length_b   1.000
_cell.length_c   1.000
_cell.angle_alpha   90.00
_cell.angle_beta   90.00
_cell.angle_gamma   90.00
#
_symmetry.space_group_name_H-M   'P 1'
#
loop_
_entity.id
_entity.type
_entity.pdbx_description
1 polymer ?
#
loop_
_entity_poly.entity_id
_entity_poly.type
_entity_poly.pdbx_seq_one_letter_code
_entity_poly.pdbx_strand_id
1 'polypeptide(L)'
;MIRIWDALVWILVIIPLVTGGFWFKKPGLSIELSQINAPVILLGVWAAVLHFRFRSSLKDASSVRLASELWAKWCDWTSRSPRVALWSGALFFGLLMAWGAVQRHHGFGSHAEDLGIFSNTLWNLTHGNGYVSSLKDGINLFQDHQSPILLTFAPFFRLFPSPVTLLILQALALACGGPALYFLFRQYRPEFDACRDPDVGGVFQTQRGFFQTYSPLLPLMYWSYLPTRNANHFDFHPEVVMLPLYLWTVWALQSSRARVRMSGFFLLLLSLACKESAGIVAAGLGAAWVLGLGPKSTQRWTRPLGAAVSLLGIAHFLFCLKVVPGLLGSGYAYMSTYSHLGSSLGEVLLSPIQKPEIFWPLIFQKNRMVFLLGTL
;
A
#
# COMPACT_ATOMS: atom_id res chain seq x y z
N MET A 1 -30.05 16.00 -19.89
CA MET A 1 -28.82 16.79 -19.63
C MET A 1 -28.23 16.48 -18.26
N ILE A 2 -28.98 16.66 -17.16
CA ILE A 2 -28.58 16.17 -15.81
C ILE A 2 -28.18 14.68 -15.85
N ARG A 3 -28.99 13.84 -16.51
CA ARG A 3 -28.71 12.40 -16.71
C ARG A 3 -27.42 12.08 -17.49
N ILE A 4 -26.92 13.01 -18.33
CA ILE A 4 -25.66 12.80 -19.08
C ILE A 4 -24.47 12.98 -18.15
N TRP A 5 -24.52 13.97 -17.26
CA TRP A 5 -23.50 14.13 -16.22
C TRP A 5 -23.52 12.99 -15.22
N ASP A 6 -24.70 12.50 -14.84
CA ASP A 6 -24.81 11.27 -14.05
C ASP A 6 -24.10 10.11 -14.74
N ALA A 7 -24.41 9.84 -16.02
CA ALA A 7 -23.75 8.78 -16.79
C ALA A 7 -22.22 8.95 -16.86
N LEU A 8 -21.73 10.17 -17.10
CA LEU A 8 -20.30 10.46 -17.15
C LEU A 8 -19.60 10.21 -15.81
N VAL A 9 -20.21 10.64 -14.70
CA VAL A 9 -19.67 10.41 -13.35
C VAL A 9 -19.67 8.92 -13.01
N TRP A 10 -20.73 8.19 -13.38
CA TRP A 10 -20.77 6.73 -13.19
C TRP A 10 -19.68 6.02 -14.00
N ILE A 11 -19.53 6.35 -15.28
CA ILE A 11 -18.56 5.70 -16.18
C ILE A 11 -17.12 6.04 -15.86
N LEU A 12 -16.82 7.29 -15.52
CA LEU A 12 -15.44 7.78 -15.34
C LEU A 12 -14.93 7.69 -13.91
N VAL A 13 -15.83 7.70 -12.92
CA VAL A 13 -15.45 7.82 -11.51
C VAL A 13 -15.94 6.59 -10.75
N ILE A 14 -17.25 6.37 -10.69
CA ILE A 14 -17.80 5.35 -9.78
C ILE A 14 -17.46 3.92 -10.24
N ILE A 15 -17.68 3.59 -11.51
CA ILE A 15 -17.38 2.25 -12.04
C ILE A 15 -15.89 1.94 -11.89
N PRO A 16 -14.93 2.77 -12.33
CA PRO A 16 -13.51 2.50 -12.13
C PRO A 16 -13.12 2.34 -10.66
N LEU A 17 -13.67 3.17 -9.77
CA LEU A 17 -13.44 3.08 -8.32
C LEU A 17 -13.97 1.77 -7.71
N VAL A 18 -15.09 1.24 -8.20
CA VAL A 18 -15.72 0.03 -7.64
C VAL A 18 -15.21 -1.24 -8.30
N THR A 19 -15.17 -1.28 -9.63
CA THR A 19 -14.89 -2.49 -10.42
C THR A 19 -13.43 -2.61 -10.84
N GLY A 20 -12.62 -1.54 -10.70
CA GLY A 20 -11.26 -1.53 -11.23
C GLY A 20 -11.23 -1.31 -12.75
N GLY A 21 -12.24 -0.61 -13.28
CA GLY A 21 -12.36 -0.20 -14.67
C GLY A 21 -13.28 -1.07 -15.52
N PHE A 22 -13.45 -0.65 -16.77
CA PHE A 22 -14.12 -1.40 -17.83
C PHE A 22 -13.07 -1.86 -18.83
N TRP A 23 -13.13 -3.12 -19.24
CA TRP A 23 -12.15 -3.73 -20.12
C TRP A 23 -12.88 -4.38 -21.28
N PHE A 24 -12.60 -3.92 -22.50
CA PHE A 24 -13.17 -4.47 -23.72
C PHE A 24 -12.06 -4.67 -24.74
N LYS A 25 -11.75 -5.94 -25.02
CA LYS A 25 -10.77 -6.34 -26.03
C LYS A 25 -11.47 -7.05 -27.18
N LYS A 26 -11.31 -6.51 -28.39
CA LYS A 26 -11.61 -7.16 -29.68
C LYS A 26 -10.39 -6.97 -30.62
N PRO A 27 -10.22 -7.82 -31.65
CA PRO A 27 -9.15 -7.60 -32.64
C PRO A 27 -9.23 -6.18 -33.21
N GLY A 28 -8.15 -5.42 -33.10
CA GLY A 28 -8.07 -4.01 -33.54
C GLY A 28 -8.67 -2.96 -32.61
N LEU A 29 -9.30 -3.34 -31.48
CA LEU A 29 -9.89 -2.39 -30.53
C LEU A 29 -9.69 -2.87 -29.08
N SER A 30 -8.90 -2.10 -28.32
CA SER A 30 -8.75 -2.27 -26.87
C SER A 30 -9.25 -1.01 -26.17
N ILE A 31 -10.36 -1.11 -25.46
CA ILE A 31 -10.89 -0.05 -24.60
C ILE A 31 -10.64 -0.47 -23.16
N GLU A 32 -9.94 0.37 -22.44
CA GLU A 32 -9.68 0.21 -21.02
C GLU A 32 -10.12 1.51 -20.33
N LEU A 33 -10.92 1.45 -19.26
CA LEU A 33 -11.35 2.64 -18.50
C LEU A 33 -10.83 2.62 -17.06
N SER A 34 -9.84 1.78 -16.77
CA SER A 34 -9.14 1.68 -15.49
C SER A 34 -7.95 2.63 -15.36
N GLN A 35 -7.43 3.13 -16.48
CA GLN A 35 -6.22 3.93 -16.54
C GLN A 35 -6.46 5.17 -17.41
N ILE A 36 -5.65 6.20 -17.22
CA ILE A 36 -5.70 7.39 -18.07
C ILE A 36 -5.16 7.01 -19.46
N ASN A 37 -6.07 6.87 -20.41
CA ASN A 37 -5.77 6.53 -21.80
C ASN A 37 -6.67 7.31 -22.76
N ALA A 38 -6.51 7.08 -24.07
CA ALA A 38 -7.25 7.83 -25.08
C ALA A 38 -8.78 7.85 -24.86
N PRO A 39 -9.47 6.72 -24.58
CA PRO A 39 -10.89 6.73 -24.22
C PRO A 39 -11.24 7.63 -23.03
N VAL A 40 -10.50 7.54 -21.92
CA VAL A 40 -10.72 8.37 -20.72
C VAL A 40 -10.47 9.84 -21.01
N ILE A 41 -9.41 10.16 -21.77
CA ILE A 41 -9.09 11.53 -22.19
C ILE A 41 -10.19 12.09 -23.08
N LEU A 42 -10.69 11.33 -24.06
CA LEU A 42 -11.77 11.74 -24.96
C LEU A 42 -13.05 12.02 -24.18
N LEU A 43 -13.41 11.15 -23.22
CA LEU A 43 -14.55 11.37 -22.33
C LEU A 43 -14.33 12.61 -21.43
N GLY A 44 -13.10 12.84 -20.96
CA GLY A 44 -12.72 14.04 -20.20
C GLY A 44 -12.81 15.34 -21.02
N VAL A 45 -12.34 15.32 -22.26
CA VAL A 45 -12.47 16.46 -23.20
C VAL A 45 -13.95 16.69 -23.51
N TRP A 46 -14.73 15.64 -23.74
CA TRP A 46 -16.16 15.75 -23.97
C TRP A 46 -16.88 16.33 -22.75
N ALA A 47 -16.53 15.88 -21.54
CA ALA A 47 -17.00 16.48 -20.30
C ALA A 47 -16.59 17.97 -20.21
N ALA A 48 -15.37 18.35 -20.57
CA ALA A 48 -14.94 19.74 -20.59
C ALA A 48 -15.76 20.59 -21.58
N VAL A 49 -16.00 20.09 -22.80
CA VAL A 49 -16.86 20.75 -23.81
C VAL A 49 -18.28 20.93 -23.29
N LEU A 50 -18.86 19.89 -22.68
CA LEU A 50 -20.19 19.97 -22.06
C LEU A 50 -20.22 20.99 -20.92
N HIS A 51 -19.15 21.08 -20.12
CA HIS A 51 -19.04 22.06 -19.04
C HIS A 51 -18.99 23.50 -19.59
N PHE A 52 -18.20 23.76 -20.64
CA PHE A 52 -18.13 25.07 -21.28
C PHE A 52 -19.45 25.48 -21.92
N ARG A 53 -20.14 24.52 -22.57
CA ARG A 53 -21.40 24.78 -23.28
C ARG A 53 -22.60 24.94 -22.36
N PHE A 54 -22.61 24.25 -21.22
CA PHE A 54 -23.72 24.17 -20.28
C PHE A 54 -23.23 24.39 -18.84
N ARG A 55 -22.70 25.60 -18.60
CA ARG A 55 -22.29 26.05 -17.26
C ARG A 55 -23.43 25.78 -16.25
N SER A 56 -23.08 25.34 -15.03
CA SER A 56 -23.96 24.96 -13.90
C SER A 56 -24.54 23.53 -13.84
N SER A 57 -24.65 22.81 -14.96
CA SER A 57 -25.34 21.50 -14.98
C SER A 57 -24.67 20.33 -14.24
N LEU A 58 -23.36 20.40 -13.95
CA LEU A 58 -22.64 19.31 -13.26
C LEU A 58 -23.00 19.23 -11.77
N LYS A 59 -23.17 20.39 -11.11
CA LYS A 59 -23.59 20.44 -9.70
C LYS A 59 -25.01 19.94 -9.50
N ASP A 60 -25.82 20.04 -10.56
CA ASP A 60 -27.19 19.54 -10.60
C ASP A 60 -27.30 18.04 -10.89
N ALA A 61 -26.18 17.37 -11.23
CA ALA A 61 -26.14 15.93 -11.37
C ALA A 61 -26.45 15.26 -10.03
N SER A 62 -27.36 14.28 -10.05
CA SER A 62 -27.78 13.58 -8.84
C SER A 62 -26.62 12.85 -8.17
N SER A 63 -25.70 12.28 -8.95
CA SER A 63 -24.49 11.61 -8.48
C SER A 63 -23.53 12.57 -7.77
N VAL A 64 -23.36 13.79 -8.31
CA VAL A 64 -22.50 14.82 -7.71
C VAL A 64 -23.12 15.38 -6.43
N ARG A 65 -24.44 15.62 -6.39
CA ARG A 65 -25.14 16.02 -5.17
C ARG A 65 -25.02 14.96 -4.08
N LEU A 66 -25.30 13.70 -4.41
CA LEU A 66 -25.16 12.58 -3.48
C LEU A 66 -23.73 12.46 -2.96
N ALA A 67 -22.73 12.52 -3.85
CA ALA A 67 -21.32 12.47 -3.45
C ALA A 67 -20.95 13.64 -2.53
N SER A 68 -21.45 14.85 -2.82
CA SER A 68 -21.22 16.04 -1.99
C SER A 68 -21.86 15.93 -0.61
N GLU A 69 -23.08 15.39 -0.54
CA GLU A 69 -23.78 15.13 0.73
C GLU A 69 -23.08 14.05 1.56
N LEU A 70 -22.66 12.94 0.93
CA LEU A 70 -21.91 11.88 1.60
C LEU A 70 -20.55 12.39 2.09
N TRP A 71 -19.86 13.19 1.27
CA TRP A 71 -18.60 13.85 1.65
C TRP A 71 -18.80 14.78 2.85
N ALA A 72 -19.83 15.62 2.84
CA ALA A 72 -20.14 16.50 3.96
C ALA A 72 -20.43 15.70 5.25
N LYS A 73 -21.22 14.64 5.16
CA LYS A 73 -21.50 13.72 6.28
C LYS A 73 -20.22 13.02 6.78
N TRP A 74 -19.34 12.61 5.88
CA TRP A 74 -18.05 12.00 6.22
C TRP A 74 -17.12 12.99 6.95
N CYS A 75 -16.97 14.20 6.43
CA CYS A 75 -16.21 15.28 7.06
C CYS A 75 -16.77 15.62 8.45
N ASP A 76 -18.09 15.74 8.57
CA ASP A 76 -18.75 16.01 9.84
C ASP A 76 -18.51 14.86 10.85
N TRP A 77 -18.70 13.61 10.43
CA TRP A 77 -18.50 12.44 11.29
C TRP A 77 -17.04 12.29 11.74
N THR A 78 -16.09 12.43 10.81
CA THR A 78 -14.65 12.38 11.13
C THR A 78 -14.20 13.55 12.01
N SER A 79 -14.89 14.69 11.96
CA SER A 79 -14.61 15.82 12.85
C SER A 79 -15.13 15.59 14.27
N ARG A 80 -16.35 15.04 14.42
CA ARG A 80 -16.99 14.78 15.72
C ARG A 80 -16.43 13.54 16.41
N SER A 81 -16.16 12.49 15.66
CA SER A 81 -15.78 11.17 16.19
C SER A 81 -14.77 10.48 15.25
N PRO A 82 -13.54 11.02 15.12
CA PRO A 82 -12.56 10.56 14.13
C PRO A 82 -12.28 9.06 14.22
N ARG A 83 -12.07 8.53 15.44
CA ARG A 83 -11.75 7.11 15.62
C ARG A 83 -12.87 6.21 15.10
N VAL A 84 -14.11 6.49 15.48
CA VAL A 84 -15.26 5.68 15.09
C VAL A 84 -15.47 5.75 13.58
N ALA A 85 -15.43 6.95 12.99
CA ALA A 85 -15.57 7.15 11.55
C ALA A 85 -14.50 6.38 10.76
N LEU A 86 -13.22 6.55 11.14
CA LEU A 86 -12.09 5.94 10.44
C LEU A 86 -12.08 4.42 10.53
N TRP A 87 -12.34 3.85 11.71
CA TRP A 87 -12.38 2.39 11.87
C TRP A 87 -13.62 1.77 11.25
N SER A 88 -14.75 2.48 11.24
CA SER A 88 -15.94 2.04 10.48
C SER A 88 -15.68 2.05 8.98
N GLY A 89 -15.00 3.09 8.47
CA GLY A 89 -14.55 3.14 7.07
C GLY A 89 -13.57 2.02 6.74
N ALA A 90 -12.57 1.77 7.59
CA ALA A 90 -11.62 0.68 7.41
C ALA A 90 -12.33 -0.68 7.38
N LEU A 91 -13.30 -0.91 8.26
CA LEU A 91 -14.10 -2.13 8.25
C LEU A 91 -14.92 -2.24 6.96
N PHE A 92 -15.63 -1.19 6.57
CA PHE A 92 -16.44 -1.19 5.35
C PHE A 92 -15.60 -1.50 4.10
N PHE A 93 -14.51 -0.76 3.88
CA PHE A 93 -13.64 -0.97 2.73
C PHE A 93 -12.88 -2.30 2.81
N GLY A 94 -12.46 -2.71 4.00
CA GLY A 94 -11.83 -4.02 4.21
C GLY A 94 -12.78 -5.18 3.88
N LEU A 95 -14.05 -5.11 4.28
CA LEU A 95 -15.05 -6.11 3.91
C LEU A 95 -15.35 -6.10 2.40
N LEU A 96 -15.40 -4.94 1.76
CA LEU A 96 -15.57 -4.85 0.31
C LEU A 96 -14.39 -5.48 -0.45
N MET A 97 -13.17 -5.18 -0.01
CA MET A 97 -11.93 -5.76 -0.52
C MET A 97 -11.88 -7.28 -0.30
N ALA A 98 -12.28 -7.75 0.88
CA ALA A 98 -12.37 -9.16 1.22
C ALA A 98 -13.38 -9.88 0.33
N TRP A 99 -14.58 -9.30 0.17
CA TRP A 99 -15.61 -9.84 -0.70
C TRP A 99 -15.09 -10.02 -2.13
N GLY A 100 -14.45 -9.01 -2.71
CA GLY A 100 -13.87 -9.10 -4.06
C GLY A 100 -12.82 -10.20 -4.20
N ALA A 101 -11.92 -10.34 -3.21
CA ALA A 101 -10.90 -11.40 -3.21
C ALA A 101 -11.53 -12.80 -3.09
N VAL A 102 -12.56 -12.94 -2.24
CA VAL A 102 -13.28 -14.21 -2.04
C VAL A 102 -14.08 -14.62 -3.29
N GLN A 103 -14.75 -13.67 -3.96
CA GLN A 103 -15.45 -13.97 -5.22
C GLN A 103 -14.46 -14.39 -6.30
N ARG A 104 -13.29 -13.75 -6.40
CA ARG A 104 -12.24 -14.18 -7.33
C ARG A 104 -11.78 -15.61 -7.04
N HIS A 105 -11.55 -15.94 -5.77
CA HIS A 105 -11.16 -17.29 -5.36
C HIS A 105 -12.21 -18.35 -5.72
N HIS A 106 -13.49 -18.09 -5.40
CA HIS A 106 -14.59 -19.00 -5.75
C HIS A 106 -14.87 -19.07 -7.26
N GLY A 107 -14.51 -18.03 -8.01
CA GLY A 107 -14.51 -18.03 -9.47
C GLY A 107 -13.28 -18.71 -10.10
N PHE A 108 -12.46 -19.44 -9.31
CA PHE A 108 -11.23 -20.09 -9.74
C PHE A 108 -10.15 -19.14 -10.31
N GLY A 109 -10.19 -17.87 -9.91
CA GLY A 109 -9.23 -16.86 -10.34
C GLY A 109 -7.98 -16.72 -9.46
N SER A 110 -7.75 -17.63 -8.51
CA SER A 110 -6.59 -17.64 -7.60
C SER A 110 -5.59 -18.74 -7.92
N HIS A 111 -4.31 -18.49 -7.66
CA HIS A 111 -3.20 -19.34 -8.08
C HIS A 111 -2.64 -20.17 -6.92
N ALA A 112 -2.21 -21.39 -7.26
CA ALA A 112 -1.57 -22.30 -6.30
C ALA A 112 -0.17 -21.83 -5.90
N GLU A 113 0.58 -21.18 -6.81
CA GLU A 113 1.96 -20.74 -6.58
C GLU A 113 2.09 -19.61 -5.55
N ASP A 114 1.01 -18.87 -5.28
CA ASP A 114 1.01 -17.81 -4.27
C ASP A 114 0.15 -18.22 -3.07
N LEU A 115 -1.17 -18.16 -3.24
CA LEU A 115 -2.14 -18.43 -2.17
C LEU A 115 -2.00 -19.86 -1.64
N GLY A 116 -1.76 -20.83 -2.53
CA GLY A 116 -1.60 -22.24 -2.17
C GLY A 116 -0.38 -22.48 -1.28
N ILE A 117 0.76 -21.86 -1.60
CA ILE A 117 2.02 -22.04 -0.86
C ILE A 117 1.86 -21.58 0.60
N PHE A 118 1.31 -20.39 0.81
CA PHE A 118 1.08 -19.86 2.16
C PHE A 118 0.00 -20.62 2.91
N SER A 119 -1.08 -21.02 2.24
CA SER A 119 -2.15 -21.84 2.86
C SER A 119 -1.64 -23.21 3.29
N ASN A 120 -0.87 -23.88 2.43
CA ASN A 120 -0.25 -25.18 2.74
C ASN A 120 0.75 -25.05 3.89
N THR A 121 1.55 -23.98 3.91
CA THR A 121 2.51 -23.73 4.99
C THR A 121 1.83 -23.52 6.33
N LEU A 122 0.78 -22.69 6.36
CA LEU A 122 0.03 -22.45 7.59
C LEU A 122 -0.75 -23.69 8.04
N TRP A 123 -1.24 -24.51 7.12
CA TRP A 123 -1.80 -25.81 7.45
C TRP A 123 -0.77 -26.68 8.17
N ASN A 124 0.42 -26.87 7.60
CA ASN A 124 1.48 -27.67 8.21
C ASN A 124 1.91 -27.12 9.57
N LEU A 125 2.15 -25.81 9.67
CA LEU A 125 2.55 -25.15 10.91
C LEU A 125 1.52 -25.37 12.02
N THR A 126 0.24 -25.13 11.72
CA THR A 126 -0.84 -25.18 12.71
C THR A 126 -1.24 -26.60 13.13
N HIS A 127 -0.79 -27.62 12.38
CA HIS A 127 -1.00 -29.04 12.70
C HIS A 127 0.27 -29.74 13.21
N GLY A 128 1.36 -29.01 13.44
CA GLY A 128 2.58 -29.56 14.04
C GLY A 128 3.55 -30.21 13.05
N ASN A 129 3.36 -30.03 11.75
CA ASN A 129 4.23 -30.59 10.69
C ASN A 129 5.42 -29.68 10.33
N GLY A 130 5.60 -28.56 11.05
CA GLY A 130 6.65 -27.57 10.81
C GLY A 130 6.26 -26.48 9.79
N TYR A 131 7.16 -25.51 9.60
CA TYR A 131 6.96 -24.36 8.71
C TYR A 131 7.37 -24.69 7.26
N VAL A 132 6.72 -25.69 6.67
CA VAL A 132 7.08 -26.29 5.38
C VAL A 132 5.94 -26.25 4.36
N SER A 133 6.28 -26.23 3.07
CA SER A 133 5.30 -26.29 1.98
C SER A 133 5.55 -27.43 1.00
N SER A 134 4.58 -28.32 0.80
CA SER A 134 4.66 -29.38 -0.21
C SER A 134 4.63 -28.84 -1.64
N LEU A 135 4.19 -27.61 -1.83
CA LEU A 135 4.23 -26.90 -3.12
C LEU A 135 5.61 -26.28 -3.43
N LYS A 136 6.54 -26.38 -2.48
CA LYS A 136 7.96 -26.03 -2.61
C LYS A 136 8.84 -27.22 -2.22
N ASP A 137 8.48 -28.42 -2.67
CA ASP A 137 9.24 -29.65 -2.44
C ASP A 137 9.51 -29.98 -0.95
N GLY A 138 8.65 -29.48 -0.05
CA GLY A 138 8.76 -29.73 1.40
C GLY A 138 9.81 -28.87 2.12
N ILE A 139 10.39 -27.85 1.46
CA ILE A 139 11.35 -26.97 2.12
C ILE A 139 10.70 -26.18 3.25
N ASN A 140 11.52 -25.74 4.20
CA ASN A 140 11.11 -24.71 5.16
C ASN A 140 10.91 -23.39 4.39
N LEU A 141 9.77 -22.72 4.57
CA LEU A 141 9.46 -21.53 3.77
C LEU A 141 10.41 -20.35 4.04
N PHE A 142 11.12 -20.33 5.18
CA PHE A 142 12.22 -19.39 5.42
C PHE A 142 13.43 -19.61 4.48
N GLN A 143 13.51 -20.71 3.72
CA GLN A 143 14.52 -20.84 2.67
C GLN A 143 14.14 -20.06 1.40
N ASP A 144 12.85 -19.83 1.19
CA ASP A 144 12.32 -19.11 0.02
C ASP A 144 12.19 -17.60 0.32
N HIS A 145 11.34 -17.25 1.29
CA HIS A 145 11.09 -15.87 1.71
C HIS A 145 11.00 -15.74 3.24
N GLN A 146 11.59 -14.68 3.78
CA GLN A 146 11.53 -14.39 5.21
C GLN A 146 10.19 -13.76 5.57
N SER A 147 9.20 -14.60 5.88
CA SER A 147 7.84 -14.16 6.24
C SER A 147 7.40 -14.51 7.68
N PRO A 148 8.18 -14.23 8.76
CA PRO A 148 7.75 -14.54 10.13
C PRO A 148 6.40 -13.95 10.53
N ILE A 149 5.91 -12.91 9.86
CA ILE A 149 4.58 -12.33 10.10
C ILE A 149 3.47 -13.38 9.97
N LEU A 150 3.64 -14.45 9.19
CA LEU A 150 2.63 -15.53 9.07
C LEU A 150 2.31 -16.19 10.41
N LEU A 151 3.23 -16.16 11.38
CA LEU A 151 2.96 -16.63 12.73
C LEU A 151 1.81 -15.87 13.40
N THR A 152 1.60 -14.60 13.05
CA THR A 152 0.45 -13.81 13.53
C THR A 152 -0.88 -14.23 12.90
N PHE A 153 -0.84 -14.86 11.71
CA PHE A 153 -2.01 -15.40 11.02
C PHE A 153 -2.36 -16.81 11.48
N ALA A 154 -1.37 -17.55 12.00
CA ALA A 154 -1.52 -18.96 12.40
C ALA A 154 -2.68 -19.23 13.37
N PRO A 155 -2.95 -18.42 14.42
CA PRO A 155 -4.09 -18.67 15.31
C PRO A 155 -5.44 -18.60 14.59
N PHE A 156 -5.59 -17.62 13.68
CA PHE A 156 -6.83 -17.46 12.90
C PHE A 156 -6.98 -18.58 11.88
N PHE A 157 -5.89 -18.98 11.23
CA PHE A 157 -5.89 -20.10 10.29
C PHE A 157 -6.18 -21.43 11.00
N ARG A 158 -5.70 -21.62 12.24
CA ARG A 158 -6.00 -22.83 13.02
C ARG A 158 -7.50 -22.98 13.33
N LEU A 159 -8.17 -21.86 13.58
CA LEU A 159 -9.62 -21.82 13.84
C LEU A 159 -10.43 -22.00 12.54
N PHE A 160 -9.96 -21.40 11.44
CA PHE A 160 -10.61 -21.46 10.13
C PHE A 160 -9.56 -21.82 9.06
N PRO A 161 -9.23 -23.12 8.88
CA PRO A 161 -8.11 -23.54 8.03
C PRO A 161 -8.51 -23.54 6.55
N SER A 162 -8.61 -22.33 5.98
CA SER A 162 -9.05 -22.07 4.61
C SER A 162 -8.21 -20.95 3.98
N PRO A 163 -7.89 -21.02 2.67
CA PRO A 163 -7.30 -19.91 1.94
C PRO A 163 -8.12 -18.61 2.03
N VAL A 164 -9.45 -18.73 2.13
CA VAL A 164 -10.38 -17.60 2.31
C VAL A 164 -10.06 -16.81 3.57
N THR A 165 -9.64 -17.48 4.65
CA THR A 165 -9.23 -16.82 5.90
C THR A 165 -8.08 -15.85 5.66
N LEU A 166 -7.10 -16.23 4.84
CA LEU A 166 -5.95 -15.37 4.53
C LEU A 166 -6.36 -14.17 3.68
N LEU A 167 -7.23 -14.37 2.69
CA LEU A 167 -7.77 -13.29 1.86
C LEU A 167 -8.54 -12.25 2.68
N ILE A 168 -9.38 -12.70 3.62
CA ILE A 168 -10.13 -11.81 4.52
C ILE A 168 -9.18 -11.05 5.44
N LEU A 169 -8.22 -11.73 6.08
CA LEU A 169 -7.27 -11.09 7.00
C LEU A 169 -6.39 -10.07 6.29
N GLN A 170 -5.90 -10.36 5.08
CA GLN A 170 -5.13 -9.43 4.27
C GLN A 170 -5.95 -8.17 3.96
N ALA A 171 -7.20 -8.31 3.52
CA ALA A 171 -8.06 -7.19 3.18
C ALA A 171 -8.34 -6.27 4.37
N LEU A 172 -8.66 -6.86 5.54
CA LEU A 172 -8.89 -6.11 6.76
C LEU A 172 -7.61 -5.42 7.26
N ALA A 173 -6.48 -6.12 7.22
CA ALA A 173 -5.18 -5.57 7.61
C ALA A 173 -4.78 -4.39 6.71
N LEU A 174 -4.94 -4.52 5.40
CA LEU A 174 -4.64 -3.47 4.44
C LEU A 174 -5.52 -2.23 4.69
N ALA A 175 -6.82 -2.41 4.92
CA ALA A 175 -7.73 -1.29 5.19
C ALA A 175 -7.35 -0.46 6.44
N CYS A 176 -6.58 -1.03 7.38
CA CYS A 176 -6.06 -0.33 8.56
C CYS A 176 -5.05 0.79 8.22
N GLY A 177 -4.52 0.86 6.99
CA GLY A 177 -3.61 1.93 6.56
C GLY A 177 -4.29 3.28 6.36
N GLY A 178 -5.58 3.30 6.01
CA GLY A 178 -6.36 4.54 5.85
C GLY A 178 -6.39 5.40 7.12
N PRO A 179 -6.80 4.85 8.28
CA PRO A 179 -6.74 5.56 9.56
C PRO A 179 -5.33 6.05 9.92
N ALA A 180 -4.28 5.29 9.60
CA ALA A 180 -2.89 5.70 9.87
C ALA A 180 -2.53 7.00 9.13
N LEU A 181 -2.88 7.10 7.84
CA LEU A 181 -2.64 8.30 7.04
C LEU A 181 -3.38 9.53 7.56
N TYR A 182 -4.62 9.37 8.02
CA TYR A 182 -5.37 10.45 8.67
C TYR A 182 -4.59 11.01 9.86
N PHE A 183 -4.11 10.13 10.76
CA PHE A 183 -3.43 10.58 11.95
C PHE A 183 -2.01 11.09 11.66
N LEU A 184 -1.30 10.47 10.72
CA LEU A 184 0.03 10.90 10.28
C LEU A 184 -0.03 12.31 9.72
N PHE A 185 -0.96 12.60 8.80
CA PHE A 185 -1.12 13.93 8.23
C PHE A 185 -1.37 15.00 9.31
N ARG A 186 -2.20 14.68 10.30
CA ARG A 186 -2.49 15.61 11.41
C ARG A 186 -1.31 15.82 12.37
N GLN A 187 -0.27 14.97 12.36
CA GLN A 187 0.94 15.21 13.14
C GLN A 187 1.77 16.38 12.61
N TYR A 188 1.67 16.68 11.31
CA TYR A 188 2.40 17.78 10.65
C TYR A 188 1.67 19.13 10.73
N ARG A 189 0.54 19.21 11.46
CA ARG A 189 -0.24 20.44 11.59
C ARG A 189 0.56 21.63 12.13
N PRO A 190 1.35 21.50 13.22
CA PRO A 190 2.11 22.63 13.76
C PRO A 190 3.10 23.24 12.76
N GLU A 191 3.67 22.42 11.87
CA GLU A 191 4.58 22.88 10.83
C GLU A 191 3.87 23.67 9.74
N PHE A 192 2.67 23.25 9.34
CA PHE A 192 1.80 24.03 8.44
C PHE A 192 1.38 25.36 9.08
N ASP A 193 1.14 25.38 10.39
CA ASP A 193 0.80 26.60 11.13
C ASP A 193 1.96 27.62 11.09
N ALA A 194 3.22 27.17 11.09
CA ALA A 194 4.42 28.02 11.12
C ALA A 194 4.88 28.57 9.75
N CYS A 195 4.48 27.96 8.63
CA CYS A 195 4.89 28.37 7.28
C CYS A 195 3.98 29.44 6.65
N ARG A 196 3.10 30.08 7.44
CA ARG A 196 2.11 31.02 6.92
C ARG A 196 2.70 32.42 6.74
N ASP A 197 2.58 32.92 5.53
CA ASP A 197 2.55 34.35 5.22
C ASP A 197 1.16 34.92 5.61
N PRO A 198 1.07 35.91 6.51
CA PRO A 198 -0.20 36.54 6.89
C PRO A 198 -0.99 37.10 5.70
N ASP A 199 -0.33 37.47 4.60
CA ASP A 199 -0.85 38.34 3.55
C ASP A 199 -1.40 37.60 2.31
N VAL A 200 -1.19 36.28 2.19
CA VAL A 200 -1.68 35.50 1.04
C VAL A 200 -3.10 35.00 1.28
N GLY A 201 -4.08 35.86 1.00
CA GLY A 201 -5.52 35.60 1.07
C GLY A 201 -6.06 34.69 -0.06
N GLY A 202 -5.68 33.42 -0.07
CA GLY A 202 -6.21 32.40 -0.99
C GLY A 202 -7.45 31.64 -0.46
N VAL A 203 -8.15 30.93 -1.37
CA VAL A 203 -9.46 30.22 -1.25
C VAL A 203 -9.64 29.30 -0.01
N PHE A 204 -8.58 28.99 0.74
CA PHE A 204 -8.63 28.26 2.01
C PHE A 204 -8.58 29.23 3.20
N GLN A 205 -9.68 29.95 3.42
CA GLN A 205 -9.77 31.08 4.35
C GLN A 205 -9.49 30.75 5.84
N THR A 206 -9.35 29.45 6.21
CA THR A 206 -8.78 29.02 7.50
C THR A 206 -7.99 27.71 7.36
N GLN A 207 -6.82 27.58 8.03
CA GLN A 207 -6.07 26.31 8.17
C GLN A 207 -6.90 25.20 8.82
N ARG A 208 -7.90 25.59 9.63
CA ARG A 208 -8.95 24.71 10.14
C ARG A 208 -9.70 24.04 8.98
N GLY A 209 -10.09 24.80 7.97
CA GLY A 209 -10.71 24.31 6.73
C GLY A 209 -9.80 23.37 5.93
N PHE A 210 -8.49 23.65 5.83
CA PHE A 210 -7.53 22.77 5.15
C PHE A 210 -7.50 21.38 5.82
N PHE A 211 -7.14 21.30 7.10
CA PHE A 211 -7.09 19.99 7.78
C PHE A 211 -8.46 19.33 7.93
N GLN A 212 -9.55 20.11 8.05
CA GLN A 212 -10.91 19.57 8.04
C GLN A 212 -11.29 18.93 6.70
N THR A 213 -10.71 19.39 5.59
CA THR A 213 -11.00 18.85 4.25
C THR A 213 -10.04 17.73 3.89
N TYR A 214 -8.73 17.93 4.05
CA TYR A 214 -7.72 16.98 3.56
C TYR A 214 -7.51 15.77 4.48
N SER A 215 -7.62 15.92 5.81
CA SER A 215 -7.48 14.75 6.71
C SER A 215 -8.49 13.64 6.39
N PRO A 216 -9.80 13.91 6.27
CA PRO A 216 -10.77 12.87 5.92
C PRO A 216 -10.65 12.37 4.46
N LEU A 217 -9.99 13.12 3.58
CA LEU A 217 -9.78 12.70 2.19
C LEU A 217 -8.74 11.58 2.09
N LEU A 218 -7.66 11.65 2.88
CA LEU A 218 -6.52 10.72 2.78
C LEU A 218 -6.89 9.22 2.97
N PRO A 219 -7.72 8.82 3.95
CA PRO A 219 -8.20 7.44 4.03
C PRO A 219 -8.97 7.00 2.79
N LEU A 220 -9.83 7.85 2.25
CA LEU A 220 -10.61 7.54 1.04
C LEU A 220 -9.67 7.38 -0.16
N MET A 221 -8.70 8.28 -0.32
CA MET A 221 -7.66 8.18 -1.34
C MET A 221 -6.92 6.85 -1.21
N TYR A 222 -6.48 6.49 0.00
CA TYR A 222 -5.79 5.23 0.26
C TYR A 222 -6.62 4.00 -0.11
N TRP A 223 -7.88 3.91 0.34
CA TRP A 223 -8.74 2.76 0.02
C TRP A 223 -9.11 2.69 -1.46
N SER A 224 -9.19 3.85 -2.14
CA SER A 224 -9.45 3.94 -3.58
C SER A 224 -8.20 3.76 -4.45
N TYR A 225 -7.01 3.83 -3.85
CA TYR A 225 -5.74 3.86 -4.58
C TYR A 225 -5.54 2.55 -5.33
N LEU A 226 -5.37 2.64 -6.65
CA LEU A 226 -5.34 1.47 -7.54
C LEU A 226 -4.26 0.45 -7.14
N PRO A 227 -3.00 0.83 -6.84
CA PRO A 227 -1.99 -0.13 -6.36
C PRO A 227 -2.40 -0.85 -5.07
N THR A 228 -3.01 -0.17 -4.10
CA THR A 228 -3.52 -0.81 -2.87
C THR A 228 -4.61 -1.82 -3.17
N ARG A 229 -5.56 -1.44 -4.04
CA ARG A 229 -6.63 -2.35 -4.48
C ARG A 229 -6.08 -3.54 -5.26
N ASN A 230 -5.11 -3.34 -6.13
CA ASN A 230 -4.46 -4.41 -6.89
C ASN A 230 -3.67 -5.36 -5.99
N ALA A 231 -2.94 -4.83 -5.00
CA ALA A 231 -2.23 -5.66 -4.03
C ALA A 231 -3.19 -6.55 -3.23
N ASN A 232 -4.37 -6.03 -2.87
CA ASN A 232 -5.41 -6.84 -2.24
C ASN A 232 -6.09 -7.83 -3.19
N HIS A 233 -6.35 -7.40 -4.44
CA HIS A 233 -7.02 -8.22 -5.43
C HIS A 233 -6.17 -9.42 -5.83
N PHE A 234 -4.84 -9.27 -5.82
CA PHE A 234 -3.92 -10.38 -6.02
C PHE A 234 -4.04 -11.43 -4.91
N ASP A 235 -3.35 -12.56 -5.08
CA ASP A 235 -3.34 -13.62 -4.08
C ASP A 235 -2.70 -13.18 -2.75
N PHE A 236 -2.89 -13.97 -1.70
CA PHE A 236 -2.39 -13.60 -0.38
C PHE A 236 -0.86 -13.49 -0.38
N HIS A 237 -0.34 -12.38 0.15
CA HIS A 237 1.09 -12.07 0.25
C HIS A 237 1.37 -11.37 1.59
N PRO A 238 2.25 -11.91 2.43
CA PRO A 238 2.56 -11.32 3.74
C PRO A 238 3.10 -9.89 3.64
N GLU A 239 3.82 -9.55 2.56
CA GLU A 239 4.32 -8.20 2.33
C GLU A 239 3.23 -7.14 2.13
N VAL A 240 2.00 -7.52 1.79
CA VAL A 240 0.91 -6.54 1.60
C VAL A 240 0.59 -5.83 2.91
N VAL A 241 0.73 -6.53 4.04
CA VAL A 241 0.51 -5.98 5.39
C VAL A 241 1.66 -5.09 5.85
N MET A 242 2.79 -5.12 5.16
CA MET A 242 3.93 -4.22 5.42
C MET A 242 3.53 -2.75 5.27
N LEU A 243 2.67 -2.41 4.30
CA LEU A 243 2.22 -1.04 4.03
C LEU A 243 1.49 -0.40 5.23
N PRO A 244 0.37 -0.95 5.74
CA PRO A 244 -0.32 -0.37 6.89
C PRO A 244 0.55 -0.41 8.15
N LEU A 245 1.37 -1.44 8.35
CA LEU A 245 2.28 -1.51 9.50
C LEU A 245 3.31 -0.37 9.47
N TYR A 246 3.94 -0.08 8.32
CA TYR A 246 4.88 1.03 8.24
C TYR A 246 4.22 2.39 8.42
N LEU A 247 3.01 2.59 7.89
CA LEU A 247 2.26 3.84 8.13
C LEU A 247 2.03 4.07 9.62
N TRP A 248 1.61 3.03 10.34
CA TRP A 248 1.44 3.10 11.80
C TRP A 248 2.78 3.23 12.54
N THR A 249 3.84 2.56 12.09
CA THR A 249 5.20 2.68 12.62
C THR A 249 5.69 4.12 12.54
N VAL A 250 5.55 4.77 11.38
CA VAL A 250 5.99 6.15 11.18
C VAL A 250 5.21 7.08 12.11
N TRP A 251 3.87 6.98 12.09
CA TRP A 251 3.02 7.77 12.99
C TRP A 251 3.39 7.58 14.47
N ALA A 252 3.62 6.34 14.89
CA ALA A 252 3.88 6.03 16.28
C ALA A 252 5.27 6.51 16.73
N LEU A 253 6.32 6.23 15.95
CA LEU A 253 7.70 6.59 16.30
C LEU A 253 7.93 8.11 16.29
N GLN A 254 7.19 8.84 15.45
CA GLN A 254 7.16 10.31 15.44
C GLN A 254 6.30 10.91 16.56
N SER A 255 5.64 10.09 17.40
CA SER A 255 4.83 10.63 18.48
C SER A 255 5.69 11.21 19.62
N SER A 256 5.28 12.37 20.11
CA SER A 256 5.81 12.96 21.35
C SER A 256 5.37 12.20 22.60
N ARG A 257 4.34 11.35 22.51
CA ARG A 257 3.85 10.51 23.62
C ARG A 257 4.64 9.22 23.70
N ALA A 258 5.38 9.01 24.79
CA ALA A 258 6.27 7.84 24.96
C ALA A 258 5.56 6.48 24.78
N ARG A 259 4.34 6.31 25.33
CA ARG A 259 3.56 5.07 25.16
C ARG A 259 3.23 4.77 23.69
N VAL A 260 2.83 5.79 22.93
CA VAL A 260 2.55 5.66 21.49
C VAL A 260 3.85 5.34 20.75
N ARG A 261 4.93 6.04 21.08
CA ARG A 261 6.25 5.74 20.52
C ARG A 261 6.71 4.30 20.78
N MET A 262 6.42 3.74 21.95
CA MET A 262 6.76 2.34 22.22
C MET A 262 5.98 1.35 21.35
N SER A 263 4.70 1.62 21.09
CA SER A 263 3.97 0.81 20.10
C SER A 263 4.59 0.87 18.71
N GLY A 264 5.24 1.99 18.36
CA GLY A 264 5.94 2.15 17.08
C GLY A 264 7.14 1.21 16.91
N PHE A 265 7.87 0.91 17.98
CA PHE A 265 8.94 -0.09 17.91
C PHE A 265 8.40 -1.50 17.72
N PHE A 266 7.30 -1.85 18.38
CA PHE A 266 6.63 -3.13 18.17
C PHE A 266 6.10 -3.26 16.73
N LEU A 267 5.48 -2.20 16.21
CA LEU A 267 5.02 -2.16 14.82
C LEU A 267 6.18 -2.24 13.82
N LEU A 268 7.33 -1.62 14.10
CA LEU A 268 8.53 -1.76 13.28
C LEU A 268 9.02 -3.21 13.24
N LEU A 269 9.03 -3.92 14.38
CA LEU A 269 9.39 -5.34 14.41
C LEU A 269 8.42 -6.19 13.57
N LEU A 270 7.12 -5.92 13.67
CA LEU A 270 6.13 -6.59 12.82
C LEU A 270 6.32 -6.26 11.34
N SER A 271 6.63 -5.00 11.00
CA SER A 271 6.94 -4.59 9.63
C SER A 271 8.13 -5.37 9.07
N LEU A 272 9.22 -5.49 9.84
CA LEU A 272 10.42 -6.22 9.44
C LEU A 272 10.14 -7.73 9.29
N ALA A 273 9.22 -8.28 10.09
CA ALA A 273 8.78 -9.66 9.98
C ALA A 273 7.95 -9.98 8.71
N CYS A 274 7.55 -8.99 7.92
CA CYS A 274 6.72 -9.24 6.74
C CYS A 274 7.48 -9.91 5.58
N LYS A 275 8.67 -9.38 5.26
CA LYS A 275 9.50 -9.83 4.14
C LYS A 275 10.92 -9.31 4.30
N GLU A 276 11.91 -9.95 3.69
CA GLU A 276 13.29 -9.45 3.65
C GLU A 276 13.38 -8.01 3.11
N SER A 277 12.56 -7.67 2.11
CA SER A 277 12.47 -6.34 1.49
C SER A 277 11.98 -5.25 2.45
N ALA A 278 11.34 -5.61 3.57
CA ALA A 278 10.96 -4.66 4.61
C ALA A 278 12.17 -3.92 5.16
N GLY A 279 13.34 -4.55 5.22
CA GLY A 279 14.58 -3.90 5.66
C GLY A 279 14.94 -2.68 4.81
N ILE A 280 14.75 -2.76 3.49
CA ILE A 280 15.03 -1.64 2.57
C ILE A 280 14.04 -0.49 2.80
N VAL A 281 12.77 -0.80 3.05
CA VAL A 281 11.75 0.22 3.37
C VAL A 281 12.08 0.94 4.67
N ALA A 282 12.44 0.20 5.73
CA ALA A 282 12.94 0.79 6.98
C ALA A 282 14.19 1.65 6.72
N ALA A 283 15.09 1.20 5.85
CA ALA A 283 16.29 1.95 5.49
C ALA A 283 15.97 3.33 4.90
N GLY A 284 15.06 3.37 3.94
CA GLY A 284 14.58 4.60 3.31
C GLY A 284 13.84 5.53 4.29
N LEU A 285 12.97 4.99 5.14
CA LEU A 285 12.26 5.77 6.16
C LEU A 285 13.22 6.39 7.19
N GLY A 286 14.21 5.61 7.64
CA GLY A 286 15.25 6.12 8.53
C GLY A 286 16.06 7.24 7.90
N ALA A 287 16.42 7.11 6.62
CA ALA A 287 17.17 8.12 5.88
C ALA A 287 16.36 9.41 5.72
N ALA A 288 15.06 9.28 5.41
CA ALA A 288 14.12 10.40 5.40
C ALA A 288 14.10 11.16 6.74
N TRP A 289 14.13 10.45 7.88
CA TRP A 289 14.21 11.09 9.19
C TRP A 289 15.55 11.75 9.46
N VAL A 290 16.68 11.17 9.04
CA VAL A 290 18.01 11.79 9.13
C VAL A 290 18.05 13.12 8.36
N LEU A 291 17.42 13.15 7.19
CA LEU A 291 17.26 14.34 6.35
C LEU A 291 16.24 15.36 6.89
N GLY A 292 15.54 15.06 8.00
CA GLY A 292 14.62 15.98 8.64
C GLY A 292 13.20 15.99 8.07
N LEU A 293 12.78 14.94 7.35
CA LEU A 293 11.41 14.83 6.83
C LEU A 293 10.36 14.45 7.90
N GLY A 294 10.78 14.25 9.15
CA GLY A 294 9.87 14.11 10.30
C GLY A 294 9.36 15.45 10.84
N PRO A 295 8.30 15.47 11.68
CA PRO A 295 7.78 16.70 12.29
C PRO A 295 8.86 17.45 13.05
N LYS A 296 8.99 18.77 12.82
CA LYS A 296 10.04 19.65 13.40
C LYS A 296 10.10 19.52 14.92
N SER A 297 8.94 19.41 15.56
CA SER A 297 8.80 19.24 17.02
C SER A 297 9.46 17.96 17.57
N THR A 298 9.74 16.98 16.70
CA THR A 298 10.21 15.64 17.08
C THR A 298 11.58 15.28 16.52
N GLN A 299 12.14 16.15 15.65
CA GLN A 299 13.42 15.94 14.97
C GLN A 299 14.58 15.65 15.90
N ARG A 300 14.59 16.22 17.12
CA ARG A 300 15.66 15.99 18.10
C ARG A 300 15.88 14.50 18.43
N TRP A 301 14.84 13.67 18.34
CA TRP A 301 14.96 12.21 18.54
C TRP A 301 14.71 11.42 17.26
N THR A 302 13.88 11.89 16.32
CA THR A 302 13.63 11.13 15.09
C THR A 302 14.87 11.09 14.19
N ARG A 303 15.76 12.10 14.21
CA ARG A 303 17.00 12.08 13.42
C ARG A 303 17.98 10.98 13.86
N PRO A 304 18.41 10.91 15.14
CA PRO A 304 19.28 9.81 15.58
C PRO A 304 18.57 8.45 15.50
N LEU A 305 17.25 8.38 15.78
CA LEU A 305 16.46 7.18 15.56
C LEU A 305 16.45 6.77 14.08
N GLY A 306 16.39 7.73 13.16
CA GLY A 306 16.44 7.50 11.72
C GLY A 306 17.73 6.80 11.30
N ALA A 307 18.88 7.23 11.81
CA ALA A 307 20.14 6.55 11.56
C ALA A 307 20.12 5.10 12.09
N ALA A 308 19.59 4.88 13.30
CA ALA A 308 19.47 3.54 13.88
C ALA A 308 18.53 2.64 13.08
N VAL A 309 17.35 3.15 12.68
CA VAL A 309 16.38 2.42 11.84
C VAL A 309 16.97 2.15 10.45
N SER A 310 17.78 3.07 9.90
CA SER A 310 18.45 2.84 8.62
C SER A 310 19.45 1.71 8.68
N LEU A 311 20.33 1.73 9.67
CA LEU A 311 21.32 0.68 9.89
C LEU A 311 20.63 -0.66 10.19
N LEU A 312 19.59 -0.65 11.01
CA LEU A 312 18.79 -1.84 11.30
C LEU A 312 18.13 -2.41 10.03
N GLY A 313 17.57 -1.56 9.17
CA GLY A 313 16.95 -1.98 7.92
C GLY A 313 17.95 -2.65 6.96
N ILE A 314 19.13 -2.06 6.80
CA ILE A 314 20.22 -2.64 5.98
C ILE A 314 20.69 -3.96 6.60
N ALA A 315 20.94 -3.98 7.91
CA ALA A 315 21.36 -5.18 8.63
C ALA A 315 20.33 -6.30 8.51
N HIS A 316 19.04 -5.98 8.66
CA HIS A 316 17.93 -6.92 8.49
C HIS A 316 17.90 -7.51 7.07
N PHE A 317 18.00 -6.67 6.05
CA PHE A 317 18.02 -7.14 4.65
C PHE A 317 19.19 -8.11 4.39
N LEU A 318 20.40 -7.73 4.82
CA LEU A 318 21.59 -8.59 4.67
C LEU A 318 21.49 -9.87 5.51
N PHE A 319 20.95 -9.79 6.72
CA PHE A 319 20.68 -10.94 7.57
C PHE A 319 19.74 -11.93 6.89
N CYS A 320 18.63 -11.45 6.32
CA CYS A 320 17.66 -12.26 5.61
C CYS A 320 18.23 -12.92 4.35
N LEU A 321 19.09 -12.24 3.60
CA LEU A 321 19.66 -12.77 2.36
C LEU A 321 20.84 -13.72 2.56
N LYS A 322 21.63 -13.51 3.62
CA LYS A 322 22.89 -14.24 3.81
C LYS A 322 22.86 -15.18 5.00
N VAL A 323 22.33 -14.73 6.13
CA VAL A 323 22.42 -15.49 7.40
C VAL A 323 21.33 -16.54 7.46
N VAL A 324 20.07 -16.18 7.22
CA VAL A 324 18.96 -17.15 7.37
C VAL A 324 19.06 -18.34 6.41
N PRO A 325 19.30 -18.17 5.09
CA PRO A 325 19.49 -19.30 4.20
C PRO A 325 20.69 -20.16 4.63
N GLY A 326 21.81 -19.53 5.02
CA GLY A 326 22.99 -20.24 5.50
C GLY A 326 22.74 -21.09 6.75
N LEU A 327 21.92 -20.60 7.70
CA LEU A 327 21.49 -21.37 8.87
C LEU A 327 20.62 -22.58 8.50
N LEU A 328 19.93 -22.53 7.36
CA LEU A 328 19.09 -23.60 6.84
C LEU A 328 19.82 -24.50 5.83
N GLY A 329 21.14 -24.31 5.65
CA GLY A 329 21.96 -25.09 4.74
C GLY A 329 21.76 -24.77 3.26
N SER A 330 21.15 -23.62 2.93
CA SER A 330 20.89 -23.19 1.57
C SER A 330 21.52 -21.83 1.22
N GLY A 331 21.60 -21.51 -0.06
CA GLY A 331 21.89 -20.16 -0.55
C GLY A 331 20.60 -19.34 -0.71
N TYR A 332 20.74 -18.04 -1.01
CA TYR A 332 19.57 -17.22 -1.36
C TYR A 332 18.85 -17.81 -2.59
N ALA A 333 17.57 -18.14 -2.43
CA ALA A 333 16.77 -18.88 -3.42
C ALA A 333 16.79 -18.27 -4.84
N TYR A 334 16.86 -16.94 -4.93
CA TYR A 334 16.77 -16.20 -6.19
C TYR A 334 18.12 -15.72 -6.73
N MET A 335 19.25 -16.20 -6.21
CA MET A 335 20.58 -15.79 -6.69
C MET A 335 20.77 -16.09 -8.19
N SER A 336 20.20 -17.20 -8.69
CA SER A 336 20.29 -17.60 -10.10
C SER A 336 19.73 -16.55 -11.05
N THR A 337 18.67 -15.83 -10.66
CA THR A 337 18.06 -14.73 -11.43
C THR A 337 19.04 -13.57 -11.65
N TYR A 338 20.00 -13.39 -10.74
CA TYR A 338 21.00 -12.31 -10.79
C TYR A 338 22.39 -12.78 -11.24
N SER A 339 22.52 -14.01 -11.73
CA SER A 339 23.79 -14.61 -12.16
C SER A 339 24.56 -13.79 -13.21
N HIS A 340 23.85 -13.05 -14.06
CA HIS A 340 24.43 -12.12 -15.03
C HIS A 340 25.15 -10.92 -14.37
N LEU A 341 24.74 -10.51 -13.16
CA LEU A 341 25.37 -9.43 -12.40
C LEU A 341 26.50 -9.94 -11.50
N GLY A 342 26.41 -11.17 -11.01
CA GLY A 342 27.46 -11.76 -10.15
C GLY A 342 27.10 -13.14 -9.64
N SER A 343 28.11 -13.84 -9.13
CA SER A 343 28.00 -15.17 -8.51
C SER A 343 27.71 -15.10 -7.01
N SER A 344 27.86 -13.93 -6.40
CA SER A 344 27.64 -13.69 -4.97
C SER A 344 26.87 -12.39 -4.73
N LEU A 345 26.26 -12.26 -3.54
CA LEU A 345 25.53 -11.05 -3.16
C LEU A 345 26.42 -9.80 -3.22
N GLY A 346 27.71 -9.94 -2.85
CA GLY A 346 28.67 -8.85 -2.91
C GLY A 346 28.94 -8.37 -4.34
N GLU A 347 29.15 -9.29 -5.27
CA GLU A 347 29.32 -8.96 -6.71
C GLU A 347 28.07 -8.31 -7.30
N VAL A 348 26.88 -8.81 -6.96
CA VAL A 348 25.62 -8.23 -7.43
C VAL A 348 25.46 -6.79 -6.91
N LEU A 349 25.76 -6.54 -5.64
CA LEU A 349 25.69 -5.18 -5.06
C LEU A 349 26.74 -4.23 -5.66
N LEU A 350 27.91 -4.73 -6.02
CA LEU A 350 28.99 -3.94 -6.63
C LEU A 350 28.88 -3.85 -8.16
N SER A 351 27.95 -4.58 -8.79
CA SER A 351 27.74 -4.58 -10.23
C SER A 351 27.49 -3.21 -10.88
N PRO A 352 26.90 -2.18 -10.24
CA PRO A 352 26.81 -0.84 -10.84
C PRO A 352 28.17 -0.21 -11.15
N ILE A 353 29.21 -0.64 -10.42
CA ILE A 353 30.59 -0.15 -10.53
C ILE A 353 31.46 -1.17 -11.27
N GLN A 354 31.31 -2.47 -10.99
CA GLN A 354 32.14 -3.53 -11.55
C GLN A 354 31.68 -4.00 -12.94
N LYS A 355 30.40 -3.84 -13.27
CA LYS A 355 29.78 -4.23 -14.55
C LYS A 355 28.80 -3.16 -15.05
N PRO A 356 29.21 -1.88 -15.15
CA PRO A 356 28.33 -0.78 -15.53
C PRO A 356 27.65 -0.98 -16.89
N GLU A 357 28.34 -1.63 -17.82
CA GLU A 357 27.86 -1.97 -19.17
C GLU A 357 26.72 -2.99 -19.19
N ILE A 358 26.55 -3.77 -18.13
CA ILE A 358 25.43 -4.70 -17.96
C ILE A 358 24.36 -4.07 -17.07
N PHE A 359 24.77 -3.49 -15.93
CA PHE A 359 23.85 -3.00 -14.91
C PHE A 359 23.00 -1.82 -15.38
N TRP A 360 23.61 -0.77 -15.95
CA TRP A 360 22.88 0.45 -16.29
C TRP A 360 21.89 0.26 -17.44
N PRO A 361 22.26 -0.41 -18.55
CA PRO A 361 21.29 -0.69 -19.61
C PRO A 361 20.10 -1.51 -19.11
N LEU A 362 20.30 -2.44 -18.16
CA LEU A 362 19.24 -3.22 -17.55
C LEU A 362 18.21 -2.33 -16.85
N ILE A 363 18.64 -1.34 -16.07
CA ILE A 363 17.76 -0.40 -15.37
C ILE A 363 16.97 0.48 -16.35
N PHE A 364 17.64 1.00 -17.38
CA PHE A 364 17.04 1.90 -18.37
C PHE A 364 16.30 1.20 -19.51
N GLN A 365 16.07 -0.12 -19.41
CA GLN A 365 15.22 -0.82 -20.36
C GLN A 365 13.82 -0.20 -20.41
N LYS A 366 13.31 0.02 -21.63
CA LYS A 366 12.01 0.66 -21.87
C LYS A 366 10.89 0.06 -21.01
N ASN A 367 10.79 -1.27 -20.96
CA ASN A 367 9.73 -1.94 -20.21
C ASN A 367 9.80 -1.67 -18.70
N ARG A 368 11.02 -1.61 -18.14
CA ARG A 368 11.23 -1.31 -16.71
C ARG A 368 10.98 0.16 -16.39
N MET A 369 11.39 1.06 -17.29
CA MET A 369 11.09 2.49 -17.17
C MET A 369 9.60 2.78 -17.27
N VAL A 370 8.89 2.11 -18.20
CA VAL A 370 7.42 2.19 -18.32
C VAL A 370 6.76 1.69 -17.04
N PHE A 371 7.23 0.57 -16.48
CA PHE A 371 6.73 0.06 -15.20
C PHE A 371 6.97 1.05 -14.06
N LEU A 372 8.19 1.58 -13.91
CA LEU A 372 8.53 2.56 -12.87
C LEU A 372 7.68 3.83 -12.97
N LEU A 373 7.58 4.41 -14.16
CA LEU A 373 6.78 5.62 -14.41
C LEU A 373 5.28 5.36 -14.24
N GLY A 374 4.80 4.14 -14.48
CA GLY A 374 3.42 3.76 -14.21
C GLY A 374 3.09 3.61 -12.72
N THR A 375 4.09 3.61 -11.84
CA THR A 375 3.93 3.51 -10.37
C THR A 375 4.13 4.83 -9.62
N LEU A 376 4.62 5.87 -10.31
CA LEU A 376 4.78 7.24 -9.80
C LEU A 376 3.55 8.07 -10.18
#